data_AF-A0A9D8FNI3-F1
#
_entry.id   AF-A0A9D8FNI3-F1
#
_cell.length_a   1.000
_cell.length_b   1.000
_cell.length_c   1.000
_cell.angle_alpha   90.00
_cell.angle_beta   90.00
_cell.angle_gamma   90.00
#
_symmetry.space_group_name_H-M   'P 1'
#
loop_
_entity.id
_entity.type
_entity.pdbx_description
1 polymer ?
#
loop_
_entity_poly.entity_id
_entity_poly.type
_entity_poly.pdbx_seq_one_letter_code
_entity_poly.pdbx_strand_id
1 'polypeptide(L)'
;MHKGDISSKADLSDFKETNHFYALGAIEKLKGEIQIFDSKPFNTIVVDSNLIFDKSFSKKATLLVYTSVDKWETTKIPDNVATYALFEKYLAH
;
A
#
# COMPACT_ATOMS: atom_id res chain seq x y z
N MET A 1 -6.07 9.88 8.95
CA MET A 1 -5.21 9.86 10.16
C MET A 1 -4.38 11.13 10.24
N HIS A 2 -4.89 12.17 10.87
CA HIS A 2 -4.11 13.34 11.26
C HIS A 2 -4.86 14.00 12.41
N LYS A 3 -4.26 14.10 13.59
CA LYS A 3 -4.95 14.57 14.81
C LYS A 3 -6.26 13.81 15.11
N GLY A 4 -6.33 12.52 14.81
CA GLY A 4 -7.51 11.69 15.04
C GLY A 4 -8.58 11.69 13.95
N ASP A 5 -8.43 12.50 12.88
CA ASP A 5 -9.38 12.47 11.77
C ASP A 5 -9.17 11.22 10.90
N ILE A 6 -10.19 10.35 10.86
CA ILE A 6 -10.24 9.08 10.12
C ILE A 6 -11.22 9.10 8.92
N SER A 7 -11.68 10.30 8.53
CA SER A 7 -12.48 10.49 7.31
C SER A 7 -11.68 10.17 6.05
N SER A 8 -12.39 9.92 4.95
CA SER A 8 -11.81 9.77 3.62
C SER A 8 -11.02 11.02 3.21
N LYS A 9 -9.79 10.82 2.73
CA LYS A 9 -8.86 11.83 2.19
C LYS A 9 -8.45 11.56 0.74
N ALA A 10 -8.62 10.33 0.26
CA ALA A 10 -8.41 9.95 -1.13
C ALA A 10 -9.45 8.91 -1.56
N ASP A 11 -9.86 8.96 -2.82
CA ASP A 11 -10.67 7.92 -3.46
C ASP A 11 -9.76 7.10 -4.38
N LEU A 12 -9.79 5.77 -4.27
CA LEU A 12 -8.92 4.94 -5.10
C LEU A 12 -9.33 4.98 -6.58
N SER A 13 -10.59 5.31 -6.89
CA SER A 13 -11.08 5.36 -8.27
C SER A 13 -10.37 6.43 -9.10
N ASP A 14 -9.84 7.47 -8.46
CA ASP A 14 -9.03 8.52 -9.09
C ASP A 14 -7.72 7.98 -9.72
N PHE A 15 -7.26 6.80 -9.29
CA PHE A 15 -5.99 6.19 -9.74
C PHE A 15 -6.17 4.97 -10.64
N LYS A 16 -7.41 4.62 -11.02
CA LYS A 16 -7.71 3.39 -11.75
C LYS A 16 -6.97 3.27 -13.08
N GLU A 17 -6.78 4.39 -13.78
CA GLU A 17 -6.11 4.44 -15.08
C GLU A 17 -4.62 4.85 -14.96
N THR A 18 -4.09 4.95 -13.75
CA THR A 18 -2.68 5.27 -13.50
C THR A 18 -1.84 4.03 -13.73
N ASN A 19 -0.96 4.06 -14.73
CA ASN A 19 -0.03 2.97 -15.01
C ASN A 19 1.10 2.92 -14.00
N HIS A 20 1.61 1.70 -13.75
CA HIS A 20 2.73 1.45 -12.85
C HIS A 20 2.54 2.05 -11.46
N PHE A 21 1.30 1.99 -10.96
CA PHE A 21 0.90 2.65 -9.73
C PHE A 21 1.17 1.76 -8.52
N TYR A 22 1.82 2.34 -7.50
CA TYR A 22 2.13 1.67 -6.24
C TYR A 22 1.60 2.51 -5.09
N ALA A 23 0.90 1.88 -4.15
CA ALA A 23 0.36 2.58 -3.01
C ALA A 23 0.26 1.69 -1.77
N LEU A 24 0.42 2.31 -0.60
CA LEU A 24 0.01 1.76 0.68
C LEU A 24 -0.91 2.75 1.40
N GLY A 25 -1.83 2.25 2.22
CA GLY A 25 -2.69 3.13 2.99
C GLY A 25 -3.69 2.38 3.84
N ALA A 26 -4.55 3.13 4.51
CA ALA A 26 -5.61 2.59 5.35
C ALA A 26 -6.97 2.99 4.77
N ILE A 27 -7.90 2.03 4.71
CA ILE A 27 -9.29 2.28 4.33
C ILE A 27 -9.91 3.26 5.34
N GLU A 28 -10.81 4.12 4.86
CA GLU A 28 -11.55 5.07 5.71
C GLU A 28 -12.14 4.39 6.94
N LYS A 29 -12.21 5.15 8.05
CA LYS A 29 -12.65 4.63 9.36
C LYS A 29 -11.83 3.43 9.87
N LEU A 30 -10.61 3.23 9.35
CA LEU A 30 -9.67 2.17 9.72
C LEU A 30 -10.28 0.76 9.56
N LYS A 31 -11.03 0.55 8.47
CA LYS A 31 -11.75 -0.72 8.21
C LYS A 31 -10.93 -1.77 7.46
N GLY A 32 -9.66 -1.50 7.20
CA GLY A 32 -8.78 -2.39 6.48
C GLY A 32 -7.57 -1.66 5.91
N GLU A 33 -6.76 -2.40 5.17
CA GLU A 33 -5.52 -1.95 4.57
C GLU A 33 -5.64 -1.87 3.04
N ILE A 34 -4.93 -0.93 2.45
CA ILE A 34 -4.80 -0.73 1.00
C ILE A 34 -3.38 -1.08 0.62
N GLN A 35 -3.24 -1.93 -0.39
CA GLN A 35 -1.96 -2.23 -1.02
C GLN A 35 -2.18 -2.33 -2.52
N ILE A 36 -1.40 -1.59 -3.30
CA ILE A 36 -1.48 -1.58 -4.75
C ILE A 36 -0.07 -1.80 -5.28
N PHE A 37 0.08 -2.80 -6.14
CA PHE A 37 1.34 -3.13 -6.80
C PHE A 37 1.14 -3.13 -8.31
N ASP A 38 1.88 -2.28 -9.02
CA ASP A 38 1.83 -2.18 -10.48
C ASP A 38 0.38 -2.09 -11.00
N SER A 39 -0.36 -1.13 -10.45
CA SER A 39 -1.77 -0.84 -10.74
C SER A 39 -2.75 -1.97 -10.38
N LYS A 40 -2.32 -2.98 -9.62
CA LYS A 40 -3.18 -4.07 -9.14
C LYS A 40 -3.47 -3.90 -7.65
N PRO A 41 -4.72 -3.59 -7.26
CA PRO A 41 -5.10 -3.47 -5.86
C PRO A 41 -5.28 -4.85 -5.18
N PHE A 42 -4.87 -4.90 -3.92
CA PHE A 42 -4.97 -6.03 -2.99
C PHE A 42 -5.43 -5.50 -1.63
N ASN A 43 -6.57 -4.83 -1.60
CA ASN A 43 -7.11 -4.29 -0.36
C ASN A 43 -7.55 -5.44 0.54
N THR A 44 -7.36 -5.30 1.84
CA THR A 44 -7.79 -6.31 2.82
C THR A 44 -8.73 -5.71 3.83
N ILE A 45 -9.82 -6.44 4.14
CA ILE A 45 -10.82 -6.07 5.14
C ILE A 45 -11.14 -7.29 6.01
N VAL A 46 -11.60 -7.03 7.24
CA VAL A 46 -12.09 -8.08 8.13
C VAL A 46 -13.62 -8.09 8.09
N VAL A 47 -14.20 -9.24 7.73
CA VAL A 47 -15.64 -9.50 7.74
C VAL A 47 -15.89 -10.80 8.48
N ASP A 48 -16.69 -10.77 9.54
CA ASP A 48 -17.00 -11.95 10.37
C ASP A 48 -15.75 -12.73 10.81
N SER A 49 -14.74 -12.00 11.27
CA SER A 49 -13.42 -12.53 11.68
C SER A 49 -12.61 -13.20 10.56
N ASN A 50 -13.03 -13.06 9.30
CA ASN A 50 -12.31 -13.55 8.13
C ASN A 50 -11.63 -12.41 7.38
N LEU A 51 -10.43 -12.69 6.87
CA LEU A 51 -9.71 -11.79 5.98
C LEU A 51 -10.26 -11.91 4.55
N ILE A 52 -10.75 -10.81 3.99
CA ILE A 52 -11.27 -10.74 2.63
C ILE A 52 -10.38 -9.84 1.78
N PHE A 53 -10.05 -10.30 0.58
CA PHE A 53 -9.33 -9.52 -0.42
C PHE A 53 -10.30 -8.84 -1.38
N ASP A 54 -10.13 -7.53 -1.57
CA ASP A 54 -10.84 -6.72 -2.55
C ASP A 54 -9.83 -6.17 -3.57
N LYS A 55 -10.00 -6.59 -4.82
CA LYS A 55 -9.13 -6.21 -5.95
C LYS A 55 -9.71 -5.08 -6.79
N SER A 56 -10.48 -4.18 -6.17
CA SER A 56 -11.09 -3.04 -6.84
C SER A 56 -10.45 -1.71 -6.41
N PHE A 57 -10.64 -0.69 -7.23
CA PHE A 57 -10.36 0.71 -6.89
C PHE A 57 -11.57 1.41 -6.24
N SER A 58 -12.53 0.65 -5.67
CA SER A 58 -13.77 1.23 -5.13
C SER A 58 -13.65 1.79 -3.70
N LYS A 59 -12.47 1.63 -3.06
CA LYS A 59 -12.29 2.02 -1.65
C LYS A 59 -11.85 3.47 -1.54
N LYS A 60 -12.15 4.04 -0.38
CA LYS A 60 -11.67 5.35 0.06
C LYS A 60 -10.63 5.16 1.14
N ALA A 61 -9.57 5.96 1.08
CA ALA A 61 -8.46 5.93 2.04
C ALA A 61 -8.56 7.08 3.04
N THR A 62 -8.26 6.84 4.31
CA THR A 62 -8.03 7.93 5.28
C THR A 62 -6.60 8.46 5.26
N LEU A 63 -5.68 7.65 4.74
CA LEU A 63 -4.30 7.98 4.46
C LEU A 63 -3.87 7.09 3.29
N LEU A 64 -3.21 7.67 2.30
CA LEU A 64 -2.65 6.97 1.15
C LEU A 64 -1.28 7.57 0.85
N VAL A 65 -0.26 6.73 0.80
CA VAL A 65 1.08 7.06 0.31
C VAL A 65 1.25 6.31 -1.00
N TYR A 66 1.62 7.02 -2.06
CA TYR A 66 1.65 6.44 -3.39
C TYR A 66 2.75 7.03 -4.28
N THR A 67 3.05 6.31 -5.35
CA THR A 67 3.96 6.73 -6.42
C THR A 67 3.60 6.01 -7.73
N SER A 68 4.18 6.44 -8.85
CA SER A 68 4.18 5.71 -10.11
C SER A 68 5.61 5.44 -10.53
N VAL A 69 5.95 4.17 -10.79
CA VAL A 69 7.33 3.71 -11.07
C VAL A 69 7.31 2.77 -12.27
N ASP A 70 7.61 3.31 -13.45
CA ASP A 70 7.64 2.56 -14.73
C ASP A 70 8.67 1.41 -14.71
N LYS A 71 9.84 1.63 -14.08
CA LYS A 71 10.94 0.65 -14.06
C LYS A 71 11.61 0.61 -12.70
N TRP A 72 11.84 -0.62 -12.23
CA TRP A 72 12.57 -0.88 -10.99
C TRP A 72 14.01 -1.31 -11.29
N GLU A 73 14.94 -0.78 -10.51
CA GLU A 73 16.27 -1.35 -10.41
C GLU A 73 16.22 -2.61 -9.56
N THR A 74 16.80 -3.70 -10.07
CA THR A 74 16.83 -4.98 -9.37
C THR A 74 18.21 -5.21 -8.77
N THR A 75 18.26 -5.47 -7.48
CA THR A 75 19.49 -5.85 -6.77
C THR A 75 19.27 -7.17 -6.01
N LYS A 76 20.33 -7.96 -5.86
CA LYS A 76 20.30 -9.18 -5.06
C LYS A 76 20.66 -8.84 -3.61
N ILE A 77 19.76 -9.14 -2.69
CA ILE A 77 20.02 -9.00 -1.26
C ILE A 77 21.07 -10.06 -0.84
N PRO A 78 22.18 -9.66 -0.22
CA PRO A 78 23.18 -10.60 0.28
C PRO A 78 22.65 -11.51 1.39
N ASP A 79 23.10 -12.77 1.44
CA ASP A 79 22.61 -13.78 2.41
C ASP A 79 22.88 -13.41 3.88
N ASN A 80 23.83 -12.51 4.14
CA ASN A 80 24.14 -12.01 5.49
C ASN A 80 23.18 -10.91 5.97
N VAL A 81 22.26 -10.41 5.12
CA VAL A 81 21.20 -9.47 5.48
C VAL A 81 19.99 -10.24 5.98
N ALA A 82 20.06 -10.70 7.23
CA ALA A 82 19.07 -11.63 7.80
C ALA A 82 18.04 -10.98 8.74
N THR A 83 18.13 -9.67 8.99
CA THR A 83 17.24 -8.96 9.92
C THR A 83 16.77 -7.64 9.32
N TYR A 84 15.65 -7.11 9.83
CA TYR A 84 15.13 -5.80 9.40
C TYR A 84 16.17 -4.68 9.56
N ALA A 85 16.85 -4.61 10.71
CA ALA A 85 17.89 -3.60 10.94
C ALA A 85 19.07 -3.71 9.95
N LEU A 86 19.45 -4.94 9.57
CA LEU A 86 20.48 -5.15 8.54
C LEU A 86 19.97 -4.73 7.15
N PHE A 87 18.70 -4.98 6.84
CA PHE A 87 18.10 -4.60 5.57
C PHE A 87 17.97 -3.08 5.43
N GLU A 88 17.51 -2.39 6.47
CA GLU A 88 17.47 -0.92 6.50
C GLU A 88 18.87 -0.32 6.29
N LYS A 89 19.88 -0.86 6.98
CA LYS A 89 21.28 -0.42 6.80
C LYS A 89 21.80 -0.69 5.39
N TYR A 90 21.43 -1.83 4.79
CA TYR A 90 21.81 -2.17 3.42
C TYR A 90 21.22 -1.20 2.38
N LEU A 91 19.99 -0.72 2.58
CA LEU A 91 19.31 0.22 1.68
C LEU A 91 19.72 1.69 1.85
N ALA A 92 20.33 2.07 2.98
CA ALA A 92 20.68 3.46 3.29
C ALA A 92 21.99 3.95 2.61
N HIS A 93 22.60 3.12 1.77
CA HIS A 93 23.86 3.35 1.06
C HIS A 93 23.66 3.28 -0.45
#